data_AF-A0A821YEN1-F1
#
_entry.id   AF-A0A821YEN1-F1
#
_cell.length_a   1.000
_cell.length_b   1.000
_cell.length_c   1.000
_cell.angle_alpha   90.00
_cell.angle_beta   90.00
_cell.angle_gamma   90.00
#
_symmetry.space_group_name_H-M   'P 1'
#
loop_
_entity.id
_entity.type
_entity.pdbx_description
1 polymer ?
#
loop_
_entity_poly.entity_id
_entity_poly.type
_entity_poly.pdbx_seq_one_letter_code
_entity_poly.pdbx_strand_id
1 'polypeptide(L)' 'MKADYPGKECHLLSVVTEIEKKRKTRIVRREILLLDDDPYNISTAERFGHKVLEIRDEISLDILKDFVDKSAF' A
#
# COMPACT_ATOMS: atom_id res chain seq x y z
N MET A 1 10.17 -3.42 -22.20
CA MET A 1 10.62 -2.26 -21.40
C MET A 1 10.73 -2.72 -19.95
N LYS A 2 11.93 -2.75 -19.37
CA LYS A 2 12.10 -2.87 -17.91
C LYS A 2 11.78 -1.49 -17.35
N ALA A 3 10.69 -1.37 -16.61
CA ALA A 3 10.46 -0.19 -15.80
C ALA A 3 11.42 -0.29 -14.61
N ASP A 4 12.41 0.60 -14.57
CA ASP A 4 13.27 0.78 -13.40
C ASP A 4 12.46 1.46 -12.31
N TYR A 5 11.88 0.62 -11.46
CA TYR A 5 11.13 1.04 -10.29
C TYR A 5 12.08 1.07 -9.09
N PRO A 6 12.40 2.22 -8.47
CA PRO A 6 13.30 2.29 -7.32
C PRO A 6 12.88 1.31 -6.21
N GLY A 7 13.84 0.54 -5.71
CA GLY A 7 13.78 -0.53 -4.71
C GLY A 7 12.41 -0.94 -4.12
N LYS A 8 11.74 -0.05 -3.41
CA LYS A 8 10.47 -0.30 -2.72
C LYS A 8 9.31 -0.62 -3.66
N GLU A 9 9.27 -0.01 -4.83
CA GLU A 9 8.26 -0.30 -5.84
C GLU A 9 8.39 -1.73 -6.40
N CYS A 10 9.64 -2.15 -6.68
CA CYS A 10 9.94 -3.55 -7.03
C CYS A 10 9.56 -4.51 -5.89
N HIS A 11 9.82 -4.12 -4.64
CA HIS A 11 9.45 -4.90 -3.47
C HIS A 11 7.93 -5.07 -3.34
N LEU A 12 7.16 -3.98 -3.44
CA LEU A 12 5.70 -4.01 -3.40
C LEU A 12 5.12 -4.91 -4.51
N LEU A 13 5.62 -4.79 -5.74
CA LEU A 13 5.20 -5.65 -6.85
C LEU A 13 5.52 -7.13 -6.60
N SER A 14 6.69 -7.43 -6.02
CA SER A 14 7.09 -8.79 -5.66
C SER A 14 6.14 -9.39 -4.63
N VAL A 15 5.85 -8.65 -3.56
CA VAL A 15 4.96 -9.09 -2.48
C VAL A 15 3.55 -9.34 -3.01
N VAL A 16 3.00 -8.42 -3.82
CA VAL A 16 1.68 -8.58 -4.44
C VAL A 16 1.65 -9.84 -5.31
N THR A 17 2.63 -10.02 -6.18
CA THR A 17 2.73 -11.19 -7.06
C THR A 17 2.79 -12.50 -6.28
N GLU A 18 3.51 -12.53 -5.16
CA GLU A 18 3.60 -13.71 -4.30
C GLU A 18 2.24 -14.04 -3.66
N ILE A 19 1.55 -13.04 -3.12
CA ILE A 19 0.24 -13.22 -2.49
C ILE A 19 -0.78 -13.68 -3.52
N GLU A 20 -0.83 -13.05 -4.71
CA GLU A 20 -1.73 -13.44 -5.80
C GLU A 20 -1.55 -14.91 -6.17
N LYS A 21 -0.29 -15.35 -6.34
CA LYS A 21 0.04 -16.77 -6.62
C LYS A 21 -0.40 -17.70 -5.50
N LYS A 22 -0.09 -17.35 -4.25
CA LYS A 22 -0.40 -18.17 -3.08
C LYS A 22 -1.90 -18.31 -2.84
N ARG A 23 -2.65 -17.24 -3.09
CA ARG A 23 -4.11 -17.18 -2.87
C ARG A 23 -4.92 -17.52 -4.12
N LYS A 24 -4.27 -17.68 -5.29
CA LYS A 24 -4.92 -17.84 -6.60
C LYS A 24 -5.98 -16.77 -6.85
N THR A 25 -5.70 -15.54 -6.41
CA THR A 25 -6.57 -14.38 -6.56
C THR A 25 -5.81 -13.25 -7.22
N ARG A 26 -6.52 -12.38 -7.92
CA ARG A 26 -5.97 -11.12 -8.40
C ARG A 26 -6.15 -10.06 -7.33
N ILE A 27 -5.14 -9.24 -7.11
CA ILE A 27 -5.16 -8.08 -6.22
C ILE A 27 -5.01 -6.85 -7.09
N VAL A 28 -6.00 -5.95 -7.05
CA VAL A 28 -5.89 -4.67 -7.74
C VAL A 28 -5.28 -3.62 -6.83
N ARG A 29 -4.60 -2.63 -7.41
CA ARG A 29 -3.82 -1.62 -6.67
C ARG A 29 -4.61 -0.91 -5.56
N ARG A 30 -5.92 -0.68 -5.77
CA ARG A 30 -6.84 -0.03 -4.83
C ARG A 30 -7.20 -0.88 -3.59
N GLU A 31 -6.90 -2.17 -3.61
CA GLU A 31 -7.13 -3.10 -2.49
C GLU A 31 -5.94 -3.16 -1.53
N ILE A 32 -4.83 -2.49 -1.87
CA ILE A 32 -3.62 -2.49 -1.05
C ILE A 32 -3.65 -1.25 -0.16
N LEU A 33 -3.49 -1.48 1.15
CA LEU A 33 -3.26 -0.44 2.15
C LEU A 33 -1.80 -0.49 2.61
N LEU A 34 -1.07 0.60 2.42
CA LEU A 34 0.28 0.79 2.98
C LEU A 34 0.19 1.65 4.25
N LEU A 35 0.87 1.20 5.30
CA LEU A 35 1.08 1.94 6.55
C LEU A 35 2.58 2.24 6.65
N ASP A 36 2.97 3.51 6.70
CA ASP A 36 4.38 3.91 6.68
C ASP A 36 4.56 5.28 7.35
N ASP A 37 5.71 5.52 7.99
CA ASP A 37 6.08 6.79 8.64
C ASP A 37 6.99 7.66 7.77
N ASP A 38 7.52 7.11 6.68
CA ASP A 38 8.38 7.82 5.73
C ASP A 38 7.55 8.45 4.58
N PRO A 39 7.53 9.78 4.46
CA PRO A 39 6.78 10.48 3.41
C PRO A 39 7.17 10.08 1.98
N TYR A 40 8.40 9.63 1.76
CA TYR A 40 8.83 9.15 0.44
C TYR A 40 8.10 7.86 0.06
N ASN A 41 7.86 6.96 1.02
CA ASN A 41 7.15 5.71 0.78
C ASN A 41 5.67 5.96 0.53
N ILE A 42 5.08 6.85 1.33
CA ILE A 42 3.69 7.30 1.19
C ILE A 42 3.47 7.85 -0.22
N SER A 43 4.26 8.85 -0.63
CA SER A 43 4.13 9.45 -1.96
C SER A 43 4.35 8.45 -3.10
N THR A 44 5.26 7.49 -2.92
CA THR A 44 5.51 6.43 -3.89
C THR A 44 4.30 5.50 -4.02
N ALA A 45 3.73 5.05 -2.91
CA ALA A 45 2.57 4.16 -2.92
C ALA A 45 1.30 4.83 -3.45
N GLU A 46 1.08 6.11 -3.17
CA GLU A 46 -0.01 6.90 -3.76
C GLU A 46 0.09 6.96 -5.29
N ARG A 47 1.29 7.24 -5.82
CA ARG A 47 1.54 7.25 -7.27
C ARG A 47 1.27 5.90 -7.92
N PHE A 48 1.41 4.81 -7.17
CA PHE A 48 1.09 3.46 -7.61
C PHE A 48 -0.40 3.12 -7.51
N GLY A 49 -1.22 3.99 -6.92
CA GLY A 49 -2.66 3.82 -6.77
C GLY A 49 -3.07 2.97 -5.57
N HIS A 50 -2.20 2.87 -4.56
CA HIS A 50 -2.50 2.23 -3.29
C HIS A 50 -3.21 3.20 -2.34
N LYS A 51 -3.95 2.64 -1.37
CA LYS A 51 -4.38 3.40 -0.20
C LYS A 51 -3.19 3.53 0.74
N VAL A 52 -3.00 4.71 1.32
CA VAL A 52 -1.91 5.00 2.24
C VAL A 52 -2.46 5.61 3.52
N LEU A 53 -1.89 5.21 4.64
CA LEU A 53 -2.08 5.88 5.92
C LEU A 53 -0.69 6.18 6.48
N GLU A 54 -0.38 7.47 6.57
CA GLU A 54 0.85 7.94 7.21
C GLU A 54 0.77 7.69 8.71
N ILE A 55 1.77 7.00 9.24
CA ILE A 55 1.86 6.65 10.66
C ILE A 55 2.72 7.72 11.34
N ARG A 56 2.12 8.43 12.30
CA ARG A 56 2.81 9.40 13.17
C ARG A 56 2.66 8.99 14.63
N ASP A 57 3.33 9.71 15.53
CA ASP A 57 3.34 9.43 16.97
C ASP A 57 1.95 9.31 17.62
N GLU A 58 0.92 9.92 17.00
CA GLU A 58 -0.47 9.92 17.48
C GLU A 58 -1.34 8.82 16.88
N ILE A 59 -0.76 7.84 16.16
CA ILE A 59 -1.56 6.76 15.56
C ILE A 59 -2.24 5.92 16.64
N SER A 60 -3.51 5.58 16.41
CA SER A 60 -4.27 4.65 17.24
C SER A 60 -5.07 3.68 16.36
N LEU A 61 -5.55 2.59 16.96
CA LEU A 61 -6.43 1.65 16.26
C LEU A 61 -7.74 2.31 15.80
N ASP A 62 -8.20 3.35 16.51
CA ASP A 62 -9.39 4.10 16.12
C ASP A 62 -9.15 4.90 14.84
N ILE A 63 -7.98 5.51 14.68
CA ILE A 63 -7.58 6.20 13.44
C ILE A 63 -7.51 5.23 12.26
N LEU A 64 -6.94 4.04 12.47
CA LEU A 64 -6.89 3.00 11.44
C LEU A 64 -8.30 2.55 11.03
N LYS A 65 -9.20 2.35 12.01
CA LYS A 65 -10.58 1.96 11.75
C LYS A 65 -11.33 3.03 10.97
N ASP A 66 -11.23 4.28 11.41
CA ASP A 66 -11.81 5.44 10.73
C ASP A 66 -11.34 5.55 9.27
N PHE A 67 -10.05 5.32 9.04
CA PHE A 67 -9.47 5.37 7.69
C PHE A 67 -10.06 4.28 6.79
N VAL A 68 -10.18 3.05 7.28
CA VAL A 68 -10.76 1.93 6.51
C VAL A 68 -12.25 2.20 6.21
N ASP A 69 -13.01 2.63 7.21
CA ASP A 69 -14.45 2.86 7.08
C ASP A 69 -14.77 4.01 6.11
N LYS A 70 -13.99 5.10 6.14
CA LYS A 70 -14.12 6.24 5.20
C LYS A 70 -13.62 5.94 3.79
N SER A 71 -12.78 4.91 3.64
CA SER A 71 -12.22 4.48 2.36
C SER A 71 -13.03 3.38 1.66
N ALA A 72 -14.20 3.01 2.20
CA ALA A 72 -15.09 2.02 1.61
C ALA A 72 -15.91 2.64 0.46
N PHE A 73 -15.49 2.35 -0.78
CA PHE A 73 -16.26 2.51 -2.01
C PHE A 73 -16.12 1.22 -2.84
#